data_AF-A0A353F9F1-F1
#
_entry.id   AF-A0A353F9F1-F1
#
_cell.length_a   1.000
_cell.length_b   1.000
_cell.length_c   1.000
_cell.angle_alpha   90.00
_cell.angle_beta   90.00
_cell.angle_gamma   90.00
#
_symmetry.space_group_name_H-M   'P 1'
#
loop_
_entity.id
_entity.type
_entity.pdbx_description
1 polymer ?
#
loop_
_entity_poly.entity_id
_entity_poly.type
_entity_poly.pdbx_seq_one_letter_code
_entity_poly.pdbx_strand_id
1 'polypeptide(L)'
;MTLEDHVRLVLDPEFQDWVLFENGTYLIFFNADTIPDLKETAIAIMKESGPVYPGGPSGDFGVMHFEQAEGWVVSYEHRGMYTYVHPREIGNPDPNDFEIGVYGRRKRDKDGKNPVVLHVNRKENQSVN
;
A
#
# COMPACT_ATOMS: atom_id res chain seq x y z
N MET A 1 15.91 -8.38 2.69
CA MET A 1 14.95 -7.34 3.11
C MET A 1 13.58 -7.98 3.16
N THR A 2 12.80 -7.61 4.16
CA THR A 2 11.39 -7.99 4.31
C THR A 2 10.51 -7.08 3.45
N LEU A 3 9.24 -7.43 3.27
CA LEU A 3 8.27 -6.55 2.59
C LEU A 3 8.17 -5.17 3.29
N GLU A 4 8.21 -5.16 4.63
CA GLU A 4 8.22 -3.92 5.42
C GLU A 4 9.42 -3.03 5.06
N ASP A 5 10.62 -3.61 4.99
CA ASP A 5 11.84 -2.87 4.63
C ASP A 5 11.72 -2.21 3.25
N HIS A 6 11.18 -2.94 2.26
CA HIS A 6 10.97 -2.39 0.93
C HIS A 6 9.94 -1.25 0.91
N VAL A 7 8.85 -1.38 1.68
CA VAL A 7 7.84 -0.32 1.81
C VAL A 7 8.43 0.92 2.47
N ARG A 8 9.29 0.78 3.48
CA ARG A 8 9.99 1.91 4.09
C ARG A 8 10.88 2.68 3.11
N LEU A 9 11.47 2.02 2.10
CA LEU A 9 12.31 2.68 1.08
C LEU A 9 11.53 3.53 0.08
N VAL A 10 10.23 3.26 -0.11
CA VAL A 10 9.38 3.99 -1.07
C VAL A 10 8.45 5.00 -0.39
N LEU A 11 8.46 5.06 0.94
CA LEU A 11 7.72 6.05 1.72
C LEU A 11 8.57 7.30 1.92
N ASP A 12 7.95 8.47 1.75
CA ASP A 12 8.56 9.70 2.23
C ASP A 12 8.71 9.64 3.76
N PRO A 13 9.88 9.98 4.32
CA PRO A 13 10.09 10.06 5.76
C PRO A 13 9.09 10.95 6.52
N GLU A 14 8.35 11.86 5.87
CA GLU A 14 7.28 12.61 6.51
C GLU A 14 6.05 11.76 6.86
N PHE A 15 5.81 10.66 6.13
CA PHE A 15 4.65 9.79 6.31
C PHE A 15 4.93 8.69 7.34
N GLN A 16 4.82 9.05 8.61
CA GLN A 16 5.10 8.18 9.74
C GLN A 16 3.91 7.33 10.22
N ASP A 17 2.69 7.62 9.80
CA ASP A 17 1.51 6.85 10.20
C ASP A 17 0.98 6.04 9.02
N TRP A 18 1.26 4.74 9.02
CA TRP A 18 0.84 3.84 7.95
C TRP A 18 0.60 2.41 8.42
N VAL A 19 -0.24 1.70 7.68
CA VAL A 19 -0.57 0.29 7.91
C VAL A 19 -0.29 -0.50 6.65
N LEU A 20 0.39 -1.64 6.80
CA LEU A 20 0.76 -2.54 5.71
C LEU A 20 0.04 -3.87 5.85
N PHE A 21 -0.52 -4.34 4.74
CA PHE A 21 -1.20 -5.61 4.60
C PHE A 21 -0.28 -6.69 4.00
N GLU A 22 -0.67 -7.96 4.19
CA GLU A 22 0.15 -9.13 3.86
C GLU A 22 0.53 -9.20 2.37
N ASN A 23 -0.33 -8.72 1.46
CA ASN A 23 -0.03 -8.69 0.03
C ASN A 23 0.58 -7.35 -0.40
N GLY A 24 1.13 -6.53 0.50
CA GLY A 24 1.90 -5.35 0.12
C GLY A 24 1.08 -4.11 -0.23
N THR A 25 -0.24 -4.15 -0.09
CA THR A 25 -1.02 -2.91 -0.03
C THR A 25 -0.75 -2.20 1.29
N TYR A 26 -0.61 -0.88 1.26
CA TYR A 26 -0.45 -0.07 2.45
C TYR A 26 -1.29 1.20 2.39
N LEU A 27 -1.67 1.68 3.57
CA LEU A 27 -2.45 2.90 3.78
C LEU A 27 -1.63 3.90 4.58
N ILE A 28 -1.47 5.11 4.05
CA ILE A 28 -0.91 6.27 4.74
C ILE A 28 -2.04 7.10 5.33
N PHE A 29 -1.89 7.51 6.60
CA PHE A 29 -2.87 8.30 7.32
C PHE A 29 -2.33 9.70 7.62
N PHE A 30 -2.95 10.73 7.02
CA PHE A 30 -2.53 12.13 7.17
C PHE A 30 -3.04 12.81 8.45
N ASN A 31 -3.99 12.19 9.15
CA ASN A 31 -4.67 12.70 10.35
C ASN A 31 -4.77 11.62 11.43
N ALA A 32 -3.71 10.82 11.56
CA ALA A 32 -3.68 9.62 12.38
C ALA A 32 -3.78 9.89 13.90
N ASP A 33 -3.58 11.13 14.31
CA ASP A 33 -3.81 11.69 15.65
C ASP A 33 -5.30 11.72 16.01
N THR A 34 -6.18 11.83 15.01
CA THR A 34 -7.64 11.81 15.19
C THR A 34 -8.25 10.40 15.12
N ILE A 35 -7.43 9.38 14.86
CA ILE A 35 -7.86 8.00 14.64
C ILE A 35 -7.50 7.17 15.88
N PRO A 36 -8.49 6.70 16.67
CA PRO A 36 -8.24 5.94 17.90
C PRO A 36 -7.55 4.60 17.65
N ASP A 37 -7.99 3.88 16.61
CA ASP A 37 -7.42 2.60 16.21
C ASP A 37 -7.11 2.63 14.71
N LEU A 38 -5.82 2.80 14.41
CA LEU A 38 -5.34 2.88 13.04
C LEU A 38 -5.50 1.53 12.31
N LYS A 39 -5.35 0.42 13.04
CA LYS A 39 -5.44 -0.92 12.47
C LYS A 39 -6.87 -1.24 12.06
N GLU A 40 -7.82 -1.04 12.95
CA GLU A 40 -9.25 -1.28 12.66
C GLU A 40 -9.75 -0.35 11.55
N THR A 41 -9.32 0.92 11.56
CA THR A 41 -9.65 1.88 10.50
C THR A 41 -9.07 1.46 9.15
N ALA A 42 -7.81 1.00 9.12
CA ALA A 42 -7.18 0.47 7.92
C ALA A 42 -7.94 -0.74 7.38
N ILE A 43 -8.34 -1.68 8.24
CA ILE A 43 -9.12 -2.87 7.86
C ILE A 43 -10.46 -2.45 7.24
N ALA A 44 -11.16 -1.47 7.83
CA ALA A 44 -12.42 -0.96 7.31
C ALA A 44 -12.25 -0.36 5.90
N ILE A 45 -11.26 0.52 5.72
CA ILE A 45 -10.92 1.11 4.42
C ILE A 45 -10.55 0.03 3.41
N MET A 46 -9.77 -0.98 3.82
CA MET A 46 -9.32 -2.05 2.94
C MET A 46 -10.50 -2.89 2.43
N LYS A 47 -11.49 -3.19 3.29
CA LYS A 47 -12.71 -3.90 2.88
C LYS A 47 -13.59 -3.10 1.94
N GLU A 48 -13.67 -1.80 2.13
CA GLU A 48 -14.51 -0.91 1.32
C GLU A 48 -13.88 -0.60 -0.05
N SER A 49 -12.60 -0.20 -0.05
CA SER A 49 -11.90 0.36 -1.22
C SER A 49 -10.91 -0.60 -1.88
N GLY A 50 -10.62 -1.74 -1.26
CA GLY A 50 -9.68 -2.74 -1.78
C GLY A 50 -10.19 -3.62 -2.90
N PRO A 51 -11.38 -4.25 -2.72
CA PRO A 51 -11.92 -5.17 -3.71
C PRO A 51 -12.08 -4.51 -5.07
N VAL A 52 -11.74 -5.27 -6.11
CA VAL A 52 -11.85 -4.84 -7.49
C VAL A 52 -13.05 -5.53 -8.13
N TYR A 53 -14.05 -4.76 -8.52
CA TYR A 53 -15.22 -5.29 -9.24
C TYR A 53 -15.04 -5.11 -10.76
N PRO A 54 -15.23 -6.17 -11.57
CA PRO A 54 -15.25 -6.05 -13.03
C PRO A 54 -16.29 -5.01 -13.49
N GLY A 55 -15.89 -4.08 -14.35
CA GLY A 55 -16.77 -3.02 -14.86
C GLY A 55 -17.02 -1.86 -13.88
N GLY A 56 -16.38 -1.86 -12.70
CA GLY A 56 -16.42 -0.74 -11.76
C GLY A 56 -15.40 0.36 -12.10
N PRO A 57 -15.63 1.60 -11.63
CA PRO A 57 -14.74 2.75 -11.86
C PRO A 57 -13.33 2.60 -11.24
N SER A 58 -13.15 1.69 -10.28
CA SER A 58 -11.89 1.45 -9.54
C SER A 58 -10.80 0.70 -10.33
N GLY A 59 -10.86 0.77 -11.67
CA GLY A 59 -9.96 0.08 -12.59
C GLY A 59 -8.67 0.82 -12.89
N ASP A 60 -8.66 2.14 -12.70
CA ASP A 60 -7.52 2.99 -13.00
C ASP A 60 -6.44 2.92 -11.93
N PHE A 61 -5.18 2.98 -12.39
CA PHE A 61 -4.00 2.93 -11.56
C PHE A 61 -2.89 3.80 -12.14
N GLY A 62 -1.98 4.26 -11.28
CA GLY A 62 -0.69 4.83 -11.68
C GLY A 62 0.46 3.92 -11.23
N VAL A 63 1.60 4.01 -11.91
CA VAL A 63 2.84 3.33 -11.52
C VAL A 63 3.91 4.37 -11.22
N MET A 64 4.53 4.25 -10.05
CA MET A 64 5.63 5.10 -9.60
C MET A 64 6.91 4.28 -9.51
N HIS A 65 8.00 4.83 -10.04
CA HIS A 65 9.32 4.24 -10.08
C HIS A 65 10.22 4.92 -9.03
N PHE A 66 10.99 4.13 -8.29
CA PHE A 66 11.86 4.62 -7.23
C PHE A 66 13.29 4.12 -7.47
N GLU A 67 14.26 5.02 -7.58
CA GLU A 67 15.67 4.64 -7.79
C GLU A 67 16.27 3.90 -6.59
N GLN A 68 15.71 4.12 -5.40
CA GLN A 68 16.22 3.59 -4.13
C GLN A 68 15.58 2.26 -3.72
N ALA A 69 14.58 1.79 -4.47
CA ALA A 69 13.89 0.53 -4.19
C ALA A 69 13.96 -0.39 -5.41
N GLU A 70 14.11 -1.70 -5.16
CA GLU A 70 14.14 -2.69 -6.25
C GLU A 70 12.80 -2.80 -7.01
N GLY A 71 11.71 -2.19 -6.54
CA GLY A 71 10.37 -2.41 -7.08
C GLY A 71 9.58 -1.13 -7.29
N TRP A 72 8.29 -1.30 -7.54
CA TRP A 72 7.39 -0.23 -7.96
C TRP A 72 6.26 -0.03 -6.95
N VAL A 73 5.66 1.15 -7.00
CA VAL A 73 4.44 1.44 -6.25
C VAL A 73 3.30 1.69 -7.22
N VAL A 74 2.19 0.99 -6.98
CA VAL A 74 0.94 1.18 -7.71
C VAL A 74 0.02 2.08 -6.88
N SER A 75 -0.48 3.15 -7.48
CA SER A 75 -1.43 4.08 -6.88
C SER A 75 -2.85 3.86 -7.43
N TYR A 76 -3.84 4.31 -6.67
CA TYR A 76 -5.26 4.12 -6.97
C TYR A 76 -6.08 5.38 -6.66
N GLU A 77 -7.37 5.34 -6.98
CA GLU A 77 -8.33 6.42 -6.67
C GLU A 77 -8.39 6.75 -5.16
N HIS A 78 -8.34 5.74 -4.28
CA HIS A 78 -8.37 5.97 -2.85
C HIS A 78 -7.06 6.63 -2.38
N ARG A 79 -7.16 7.90 -1.97
CA ARG A 79 -6.01 8.68 -1.49
C ARG A 79 -5.34 8.00 -0.30
N GLY A 80 -4.01 7.88 -0.35
CA GLY A 80 -3.23 7.24 0.72
C GLY A 80 -3.14 5.72 0.59
N MET A 81 -3.83 5.09 -0.37
CA MET A 81 -3.73 3.66 -0.64
C MET A 81 -2.77 3.38 -1.81
N TYR A 82 -1.81 2.50 -1.54
CA TYR A 82 -0.78 2.14 -2.50
C TYR A 82 -0.47 0.65 -2.41
N THR A 83 0.22 0.10 -3.40
CA THR A 83 0.69 -1.30 -3.34
C THR A 83 2.10 -1.42 -3.86
N TYR A 84 2.98 -1.99 -3.04
CA TYR A 84 4.34 -2.30 -3.44
C TYR A 84 4.39 -3.58 -4.26
N VAL A 85 5.13 -3.56 -5.36
CA VAL A 85 5.34 -4.70 -6.26
C VAL A 85 6.82 -4.93 -6.45
N HIS A 86 7.29 -6.11 -6.04
CA HIS A 86 8.66 -6.52 -6.21
C HIS A 86 8.86 -7.22 -7.58
N PRO A 87 9.96 -6.98 -8.33
CA PRO A 87 10.18 -7.57 -9.66
C PRO A 87 10.08 -9.09 -9.70
N ARG A 88 10.63 -9.75 -8.67
CA ARG A 88 10.57 -11.22 -8.50
C ARG A 88 9.14 -11.78 -8.47
N GLU A 89 8.12 -10.96 -8.24
CA GLU A 89 6.73 -11.41 -8.20
C GLU A 89 6.07 -11.48 -9.59
N ILE A 90 6.50 -10.66 -10.55
CA ILE A 90 5.86 -10.57 -11.88
C ILE A 90 6.38 -11.67 -12.83
N GLY A 91 7.58 -12.20 -12.60
CA GLY A 91 8.19 -13.24 -13.43
C GLY A 91 8.65 -12.77 -14.83
N ASN A 92 8.31 -11.54 -15.22
CA ASN A 92 8.88 -10.83 -16.35
C ASN A 92 10.06 -9.96 -15.83
N PRO A 93 11.29 -10.08 -16.38
CA PRO A 93 12.44 -9.29 -15.95
C PRO A 93 12.35 -7.80 -16.32
N ASP A 94 11.51 -7.42 -17.28
CA ASP A 94 11.31 -6.03 -17.72
C ASP A 94 9.82 -5.76 -17.99
N PRO A 95 8.98 -5.72 -16.93
CA PRO A 95 7.55 -5.51 -17.08
C PRO A 95 7.25 -4.05 -17.39
N ASN A 96 6.28 -3.81 -18.27
CA ASN A 96 5.79 -2.45 -18.50
C ASN A 96 4.84 -2.00 -17.38
N ASP A 97 4.54 -0.70 -17.32
CA ASP A 97 3.66 -0.10 -16.31
C ASP A 97 2.26 -0.76 -16.25
N PHE A 98 1.73 -1.20 -17.40
CA PHE A 98 0.44 -1.88 -17.43
C PHE A 98 0.50 -3.24 -16.72
N GLU A 99 1.53 -4.03 -16.96
CA GLU A 99 1.75 -5.32 -16.28
C GLU A 99 1.94 -5.12 -14.77
N ILE A 100 2.75 -4.13 -14.36
CA ILE A 100 2.99 -3.78 -12.96
C ILE A 100 1.68 -3.37 -12.28
N GLY A 101 0.93 -2.46 -12.89
CA GLY A 101 -0.31 -1.95 -12.33
C GLY A 101 -1.41 -3.01 -12.21
N VAL A 102 -1.56 -3.88 -13.22
CA VAL A 102 -2.46 -5.04 -13.16
C VAL A 102 -2.05 -5.99 -12.03
N TYR A 103 -0.76 -6.24 -11.85
CA TYR A 103 -0.28 -7.11 -10.78
C TYR A 103 -0.53 -6.50 -9.39
N GLY A 104 -0.19 -5.22 -9.19
CA GLY A 104 -0.49 -4.50 -7.95
C GLY A 104 -1.98 -4.48 -7.63
N ARG A 105 -2.83 -4.21 -8.63
CA ARG A 105 -4.30 -4.24 -8.48
C ARG A 105 -4.81 -5.61 -8.02
N ARG A 106 -4.23 -6.71 -8.49
CA ARG A 106 -4.56 -8.07 -8.02
C ARG A 106 -4.14 -8.29 -6.57
N LYS A 107 -2.99 -7.75 -6.16
CA LYS A 107 -2.54 -7.79 -4.76
C LYS A 107 -3.49 -7.01 -3.83
N ARG A 108 -3.87 -5.80 -4.24
CA ARG A 108 -4.90 -5.00 -3.54
C ARG A 108 -6.23 -5.72 -3.41
N ASP A 109 -6.68 -6.42 -4.47
CA ASP A 109 -7.93 -7.19 -4.42
C ASP A 109 -7.86 -8.35 -3.40
N LYS A 110 -6.69 -9.00 -3.25
CA LYS A 110 -6.48 -10.02 -2.21
C LYS A 110 -6.58 -9.41 -0.82
N ASP A 111 -5.87 -8.31 -0.57
CA ASP A 111 -5.93 -7.59 0.71
C ASP A 111 -7.34 -7.05 0.99
N GLY A 112 -8.08 -6.63 -0.05
CA GLY A 112 -9.46 -6.18 0.07
C GLY A 112 -10.45 -7.28 0.46
N LYS A 113 -10.27 -8.49 -0.08
CA LYS A 113 -11.12 -9.66 0.22
C LYS A 113 -10.78 -10.31 1.55
N ASN A 114 -9.50 -10.31 1.92
CA ASN A 114 -9.00 -10.88 3.17
C ASN A 114 -7.94 -9.96 3.79
N PRO A 115 -8.35 -8.91 4.50
CA PRO A 115 -7.41 -7.95 5.06
C PRO A 115 -6.66 -8.53 6.25
N VAL A 116 -5.39 -8.86 6.05
CA VAL A 116 -4.46 -9.28 7.10
C VAL A 116 -3.40 -8.21 7.26
N VAL A 117 -3.38 -7.56 8.43
CA VAL A 117 -2.40 -6.53 8.75
C VAL A 117 -1.07 -7.17 9.14
N LEU A 118 -0.02 -6.84 8.39
CA LEU A 118 1.35 -7.28 8.63
C LEU A 118 2.10 -6.32 9.56
N HIS A 119 1.92 -5.02 9.39
CA HIS A 119 2.62 -4.00 10.17
C HIS A 119 1.75 -2.75 10.40
N VAL A 120 1.92 -2.12 11.56
CA VAL A 120 1.35 -0.82 11.89
C VAL A 120 2.48 0.09 12.35
N ASN A 121 2.78 1.12 11.58
CA ASN A 121 3.75 2.15 11.93
C ASN A 121 2.99 3.36 12.49
N ARG A 122 3.46 3.88 13.63
CA ARG A 122 2.94 5.09 14.25
C ARG A 122 4.08 6.07 14.41
N LYS A 123 3.79 7.35 14.22
CA LYS A 123 4.71 8.39 14.67
C LYS A 123 4.90 8.26 16.17
N GLU A 124 6.15 8.23 16.63
CA GLU A 124 6.42 8.33 18.06
C GLU A 124 5.92 9.69 18.56
N ASN A 125 5.00 9.68 19.53
CA ASN A 125 4.62 10.90 20.23
C ASN A 125 5.86 11.39 20.98
N GLN A 126 6.52 12.42 20.44
CA GLN A 126 7.50 13.18 21.20
C GLN A 126 6.78 13.77 22.40
N SER A 127 6.95 13.11 23.55
CA SER A 127 6.54 13.67 24.83
C SER A 127 7.41 14.91 25.02
N VAL A 128 6.81 16.08 24.87
CA VAL A 128 7.42 17.35 25.28
C VAL A 128 7.54 17.27 26.80
N ASN A 129 8.73 16.94 27.29
CA ASN A 129 9.11 17.12 28.69
C ASN A 129 9.19 18.60 29.04
#